data_AF-A0A2P5E1E5-F1
#
_entry.id   AF-A0A2P5E1E5-F1
#
_cell.length_a   1.000
_cell.length_b   1.000
_cell.length_c   1.000
_cell.angle_alpha   90.00
_cell.angle_beta   90.00
_cell.angle_gamma   90.00
#
_symmetry.space_group_name_H-M   'P 1'
#
loop_
_entity.id
_entity.type
_entity.pdbx_description
1 polymer ?
#
loop_
_entity_poly.entity_id
_entity_poly.type
_entity_poly.pdbx_seq_one_letter_code
_entity_poly.pdbx_strand_id
1 'polypeptide(L)'
;MLSPVVKVLVVLIQVNGVELRGCKIKRCDSNKGFGIFLANDVSDAITPMRVLQDPLIGSECRGMFEEGEVDDRFLMILLLTVERLRKNSSWKPYLDMLPTSFGNPLWFSDDELLELKGTTLYRATELQVSGF
;
A
#
# COMPACT_ATOMS: atom_id res chain seq x y z
N MET A 1 20.63 23.67 -0.50
CA MET A 1 20.74 23.93 0.96
C MET A 1 19.32 24.03 1.52
N LEU A 2 18.98 23.35 2.63
CA LEU A 2 17.64 23.44 3.25
C LEU A 2 17.40 24.83 3.86
N SER A 3 16.17 25.34 3.76
CA SER A 3 15.83 26.63 4.39
C SER A 3 15.88 26.53 5.92
N PRO A 4 16.12 27.65 6.64
CA PRO A 4 16.18 27.66 8.11
C PRO A 4 14.91 27.09 8.76
N VAL A 5 13.75 27.40 8.20
CA VAL A 5 12.44 26.92 8.69
C VAL A 5 12.33 25.39 8.60
N VAL A 6 12.78 24.80 7.50
CA VAL A 6 12.72 23.33 7.32
C VAL A 6 13.69 22.62 8.26
N LYS A 7 14.84 23.21 8.57
CA LYS A 7 15.77 22.67 9.58
C LYS A 7 15.13 22.65 10.97
N VAL A 8 14.44 23.72 11.35
CA VAL A 8 13.71 23.79 12.63
C VAL A 8 12.62 22.73 12.70
N LEU A 9 11.87 22.51 11.62
CA LEU A 9 10.85 21.47 11.55
C LEU A 9 11.44 20.06 11.75
N VAL A 10 12.56 19.74 11.09
CA VAL A 10 13.23 18.43 11.25
C VAL A 10 13.64 18.22 12.71
N VAL A 11 14.24 19.23 13.34
CA VAL A 11 14.66 19.15 14.75
C VAL A 11 13.45 18.98 15.67
N LEU A 12 12.35 19.71 15.44
CA LEU A 12 11.13 19.60 16.25
C LEU A 12 10.54 18.19 16.20
N ILE A 13 10.51 17.59 15.01
CA ILE A 13 10.01 16.21 14.79
C ILE A 13 10.89 15.21 15.58
N GLN A 14 12.21 15.35 15.52
CA GLN A 14 13.16 14.49 16.24
C GLN A 14 13.05 14.64 17.77
N VAL A 15 12.92 15.87 18.28
CA VAL A 15 12.77 16.14 19.72
C VAL A 15 11.46 15.54 20.27
N ASN A 16 10.42 15.46 19.43
CA ASN A 16 9.15 14.83 19.77
C ASN A 16 9.15 13.29 19.59
N GLY A 17 10.32 12.67 19.39
CA GLY A 17 10.47 11.22 19.27
C GLY A 17 10.06 10.63 17.93
N VAL A 18 9.77 11.47 16.92
CA VAL A 18 9.44 11.01 15.57
C VAL A 18 10.72 10.88 14.76
N GLU A 19 10.99 9.69 14.25
CA GLU A 19 12.19 9.38 13.48
C GLU A 19 11.84 9.22 11.99
N LEU A 20 12.48 10.01 11.12
CA LEU A 20 12.33 9.89 9.65
C LEU A 20 13.16 8.71 9.12
N ARG A 21 12.81 7.48 9.53
CA ARG A 21 13.53 6.27 9.12
C ARG A 21 13.48 6.08 7.61
N GLY A 22 14.65 5.96 7.00
CA GLY A 22 14.77 5.76 5.55
C GLY A 22 14.32 6.95 4.71
N CYS A 23 13.98 8.10 5.30
CA CYS A 23 13.44 9.26 4.60
C CYS A 23 14.27 10.53 4.84
N LYS A 24 14.34 11.40 3.84
CA LYS A 24 15.00 12.72 3.88
C LYS A 24 14.06 13.75 3.30
N ILE A 25 13.91 14.88 3.97
CA ILE A 25 13.23 16.04 3.37
C ILE A 25 14.20 16.70 2.40
N LYS A 26 13.81 16.82 1.13
CA LYS A 26 14.59 17.52 0.09
C LYS A 26 13.69 18.53 -0.63
N ARG A 27 14.30 19.49 -1.32
CA ARG A 27 13.56 20.38 -2.22
C ARG A 27 13.22 19.59 -3.49
N CYS A 28 11.96 19.64 -3.91
CA CYS A 28 11.45 18.90 -5.07
C CYS A 28 11.93 19.56 -6.37
N ASP A 29 11.47 20.80 -6.63
CA ASP A 29 11.95 21.66 -7.71
C ASP A 29 11.76 23.15 -7.32
N SER A 30 11.97 24.07 -8.26
CA SER A 30 11.81 25.51 -8.01
C SER A 30 10.38 25.90 -7.64
N ASN A 31 9.37 25.16 -8.11
CA ASN A 31 7.95 25.53 -8.06
C ASN A 31 7.10 24.66 -7.12
N LYS A 32 7.61 23.51 -6.66
CA LYS A 32 6.87 22.53 -5.84
C LYS A 32 7.31 22.47 -4.38
N GLY A 33 8.29 23.28 -3.97
CA GLY A 33 8.70 23.39 -2.56
C GLY A 33 9.49 22.16 -2.06
N PHE A 34 9.23 21.74 -0.82
CA PHE A 34 9.92 20.61 -0.16
C PHE A 34 9.03 19.36 -0.12
N GLY A 35 9.64 18.18 -0.28
CA GLY A 35 8.98 16.89 -0.19
C GLY A 35 9.78 15.90 0.64
N ILE A 36 9.15 14.77 0.99
CA ILE A 36 9.79 13.64 1.66
C ILE A 36 10.26 12.67 0.58
N PHE A 37 11.54 12.34 0.61
CA PHE A 37 12.18 11.43 -0.33
C PHE A 37 12.76 10.26 0.43
N LEU A 38 12.83 9.09 -0.19
CA LEU A 38 13.63 8.04 0.40
C LEU A 38 15.12 8.43 0.42
N ALA A 39 15.78 8.03 1.51
CA ALA A 39 17.17 8.35 1.78
C ALA A 39 18.12 7.61 0.83
N ASN A 40 17.68 6.45 0.33
CA ASN A 40 18.34 5.50 -0.55
C ASN A 40 17.38 5.15 -1.71
N ASP A 41 17.89 4.69 -2.85
CA ASP A 41 17.01 4.10 -3.87
C ASP A 41 16.31 2.89 -3.29
N VAL A 42 14.98 2.91 -3.28
CA VAL A 42 14.16 1.73 -3.00
C VAL A 42 13.91 1.06 -4.33
N SER A 43 14.58 -0.05 -4.58
CA SER A 43 13.98 -1.07 -5.45
C SER A 43 12.66 -1.56 -4.85
N ASP A 44 12.53 -1.56 -3.52
CA ASP A 44 11.49 -2.31 -2.84
C ASP A 44 10.29 -1.42 -2.51
N ALA A 45 9.61 -0.92 -3.55
CA ALA A 45 8.26 -0.34 -3.42
C ALA A 45 7.20 -1.38 -3.83
N ILE A 46 6.15 -1.57 -3.01
CA ILE A 46 5.01 -2.42 -3.37
C ILE A 46 4.25 -1.70 -4.47
N THR A 47 4.36 -2.21 -5.69
CA THR A 47 3.71 -1.64 -6.87
C THR A 47 3.18 -2.78 -7.73
N PRO A 48 2.09 -2.57 -8.51
CA PRO A 48 1.55 -3.62 -9.39
C PRO A 48 2.64 -4.17 -10.33
N MET A 49 3.49 -3.28 -10.81
CA MET A 49 4.57 -3.56 -11.75
C MET A 49 5.67 -4.46 -11.17
N ARG A 50 5.77 -4.60 -9.84
CA ARG A 50 6.69 -5.57 -9.22
C ARG A 50 6.28 -7.00 -9.50
N VAL A 51 4.99 -7.30 -9.60
CA VAL A 51 4.52 -8.65 -9.97
C VAL A 51 4.98 -9.02 -11.37
N LEU A 52 4.93 -8.08 -12.31
CA LEU A 52 5.33 -8.30 -13.70
C LEU A 52 6.83 -8.61 -13.84
N GLN A 53 7.62 -8.29 -12.83
CA GLN A 53 9.06 -8.57 -12.75
C GLN A 53 9.35 -9.83 -11.90
N ASP A 54 8.33 -10.46 -11.34
CA ASP A 54 8.52 -11.63 -10.50
C ASP A 54 9.04 -12.82 -11.33
N PRO A 55 10.09 -13.53 -10.88
CA PRO A 55 10.67 -14.63 -11.64
C PRO A 55 9.73 -15.83 -11.85
N LEU A 56 8.72 -16.00 -11.01
CA LEU A 56 7.85 -17.18 -11.03
C LEU A 56 6.51 -16.91 -11.71
N ILE A 57 5.91 -15.73 -11.48
CA ILE A 57 4.55 -15.40 -11.95
C ILE A 57 4.51 -14.23 -12.93
N GLY A 58 5.63 -13.54 -13.14
CA GLY A 58 5.66 -12.28 -13.87
C GLY A 58 5.37 -12.43 -15.36
N SER A 59 5.73 -13.56 -15.97
CA SER A 59 5.43 -13.87 -17.37
C SER A 59 3.93 -13.98 -17.64
N GLU A 60 3.25 -14.79 -16.84
CA GLU A 60 1.83 -15.07 -16.93
C GLU A 60 1.02 -13.81 -16.62
N CYS A 61 1.37 -13.11 -15.54
CA CYS A 61 0.71 -11.86 -15.16
C CYS A 61 0.85 -10.78 -16.21
N ARG A 62 1.98 -10.75 -16.95
CA ARG A 62 2.18 -9.78 -18.03
C ARG A 62 1.28 -10.06 -19.22
N GLY A 63 1.17 -11.33 -19.62
CA GLY A 63 0.24 -11.72 -20.69
C GLY A 63 -1.20 -11.32 -20.34
N MET A 64 -1.67 -11.72 -19.15
CA MET A 64 -3.02 -11.38 -18.68
C MET A 64 -3.24 -9.86 -18.56
N PHE A 65 -2.21 -9.10 -18.17
CA PHE A 65 -2.31 -7.64 -18.05
C PHE A 65 -2.37 -6.95 -19.42
N GLU A 66 -1.54 -7.39 -20.37
CA GLU A 66 -1.54 -6.88 -21.74
C GLU A 66 -2.86 -7.17 -22.47
N GLU A 67 -3.48 -8.31 -22.16
CA GLU A 67 -4.81 -8.71 -22.65
C GLU A 67 -5.97 -8.00 -21.93
N GLY A 68 -5.69 -7.27 -20.84
CA GLY A 68 -6.67 -6.54 -20.04
C GLY A 68 -7.54 -7.42 -19.13
N GLU A 69 -7.15 -8.68 -18.93
CA GLU A 69 -7.85 -9.61 -18.03
C GLU A 69 -7.60 -9.30 -16.55
N VAL A 70 -6.45 -8.70 -16.23
CA VAL A 70 -6.10 -8.27 -14.87
C VAL A 70 -5.76 -6.79 -14.84
N ASP A 71 -6.21 -6.11 -13.78
CA ASP A 71 -5.92 -4.70 -13.54
C ASP A 71 -4.82 -4.51 -12.47
N ASP A 72 -4.41 -3.26 -12.27
CA ASP A 72 -3.39 -2.88 -11.28
C ASP A 72 -3.76 -3.35 -9.86
N ARG A 73 -5.06 -3.34 -9.52
CA ARG A 73 -5.54 -3.73 -8.19
C ARG A 73 -5.39 -5.24 -8.00
N PHE A 74 -5.74 -6.03 -9.00
CA PHE A 74 -5.57 -7.48 -8.98
C PHE A 74 -4.09 -7.86 -8.85
N LEU A 75 -3.21 -7.21 -9.62
CA LEU A 75 -1.77 -7.43 -9.51
C LEU A 75 -1.26 -7.10 -8.09
N MET A 76 -1.72 -6.01 -7.48
CA MET A 76 -1.36 -5.70 -6.08
C MET A 76 -1.83 -6.75 -5.08
N ILE A 77 -3.06 -7.27 -5.23
CA ILE A 77 -3.59 -8.34 -4.40
C ILE A 77 -2.72 -9.60 -4.55
N LEU A 78 -2.35 -9.95 -5.78
CA LEU A 78 -1.50 -11.09 -6.08
C LEU A 78 -0.10 -10.95 -5.46
N LEU A 79 0.52 -9.76 -5.57
CA LEU A 79 1.81 -9.47 -4.95
C LEU A 79 1.79 -9.73 -3.44
N LEU A 80 0.81 -9.12 -2.76
CA LEU A 80 0.68 -9.22 -1.31
C LEU A 80 0.40 -10.67 -0.87
N THR A 81 -0.39 -11.40 -1.65
CA THR A 81 -0.74 -12.80 -1.36
C THR A 81 0.48 -13.70 -1.52
N VAL A 82 1.21 -13.58 -2.63
CA VAL A 82 2.37 -14.41 -2.94
C VAL A 82 3.51 -14.13 -1.97
N GLU A 83 3.81 -12.86 -1.71
CA GLU A 83 4.85 -12.48 -0.74
C GLU A 83 4.52 -12.92 0.69
N ARG A 84 3.23 -12.96 1.08
CA ARG A 84 2.82 -13.47 2.40
C ARG A 84 3.03 -14.97 2.55
N LEU A 85 2.92 -15.74 1.46
CA LEU A 85 3.13 -17.20 1.45
C LEU A 85 4.61 -17.60 1.30
N ARG A 86 5.46 -16.70 0.79
CA ARG A 86 6.90 -16.95 0.63
C ARG A 86 7.62 -16.99 1.97
N LYS A 87 8.27 -18.14 2.25
CA LYS A 87 9.02 -18.34 3.51
C LYS A 87 10.14 -17.33 3.73
N ASN A 88 10.83 -16.91 2.66
CA ASN A 88 11.98 -16.02 2.71
C ASN A 88 11.68 -14.67 2.04
N SER A 89 10.45 -14.17 2.18
CA SER A 89 10.08 -12.85 1.64
C SER A 89 10.83 -11.72 2.34
N SER A 90 11.46 -10.85 1.55
CA SER A 90 12.03 -9.58 2.04
C SER A 90 10.95 -8.65 2.64
N TRP A 91 9.68 -8.85 2.27
CA TRP A 91 8.54 -8.06 2.73
C TRP A 91 7.92 -8.58 4.03
N LYS A 92 8.39 -9.71 4.54
CA LYS A 92 7.83 -10.35 5.74
C LYS A 92 7.70 -9.40 6.94
N PRO A 93 8.68 -8.54 7.30
CA PRO A 93 8.52 -7.61 8.42
C PRO A 93 7.38 -6.61 8.25
N TYR A 94 7.13 -6.17 7.01
CA TYR A 94 6.01 -5.28 6.69
C TYR A 94 4.68 -6.04 6.73
N LEU A 95 4.62 -7.22 6.11
CA LEU A 95 3.41 -8.04 6.06
C LEU A 95 2.97 -8.53 7.45
N ASP A 96 3.93 -8.83 8.34
CA ASP A 96 3.66 -9.22 9.72
C ASP A 96 3.12 -8.04 10.57
N MET A 97 3.35 -6.78 10.15
CA MET A 97 2.79 -5.58 10.78
C MET A 97 1.35 -5.29 10.32
N LEU A 98 0.91 -5.83 9.18
CA LEU A 98 -0.42 -5.52 8.63
C LEU A 98 -1.54 -6.05 9.54
N PRO A 99 -2.62 -5.27 9.73
CA PRO A 99 -3.80 -5.75 10.44
C PRO A 99 -4.36 -7.01 9.80
N THR A 100 -4.86 -7.92 10.63
CA THR A 100 -5.56 -9.13 10.19
C THR A 100 -7.07 -8.93 10.12
N SER A 101 -7.58 -7.76 10.47
CA SER A 101 -8.98 -7.38 10.32
C SER A 101 -9.11 -5.86 10.16
N PHE A 102 -10.26 -5.43 9.64
CA PHE A 102 -10.57 -4.02 9.42
C PHE A 102 -12.01 -3.74 9.86
N GLY A 103 -12.30 -2.52 10.31
CA GLY A 103 -13.65 -2.11 10.71
C GLY A 103 -14.53 -1.66 9.53
N ASN A 104 -14.42 -2.32 8.37
CA ASN A 104 -15.23 -1.99 7.20
C ASN A 104 -16.28 -3.08 6.93
N PRO A 105 -17.37 -2.78 6.19
CA PRO A 105 -18.48 -3.71 6.01
C PRO A 105 -18.14 -5.08 5.41
N LEU A 106 -17.01 -5.24 4.71
CA LEU A 106 -16.56 -6.55 4.20
C LEU A 106 -16.08 -7.49 5.32
N TRP A 107 -15.83 -6.95 6.51
CA TRP A 107 -15.36 -7.67 7.70
C TRP A 107 -16.44 -7.75 8.79
N PHE A 108 -17.65 -7.26 8.53
CA PHE A 108 -18.75 -7.32 9.47
C PHE A 108 -19.31 -8.73 9.52
N SER A 109 -19.74 -9.15 10.70
CA SER A 109 -20.61 -10.31 10.87
C SER A 109 -21.97 -10.07 10.22
N ASP A 110 -22.73 -11.15 10.00
CA ASP A 110 -24.08 -11.06 9.44
C ASP A 110 -24.99 -10.14 10.28
N ASP A 111 -24.85 -10.20 11.60
CA ASP A 111 -25.61 -9.35 12.53
C ASP A 111 -25.22 -7.87 12.42
N GLU A 112 -23.92 -7.55 12.37
CA GLU A 112 -23.42 -6.18 12.17
C GLU A 112 -23.80 -5.62 10.80
N LEU A 113 -23.80 -6.46 9.76
CA LEU A 113 -24.22 -6.06 8.43
C LEU A 113 -25.73 -5.82 8.37
N LEU A 114 -26.53 -6.60 9.10
CA LEU A 114 -27.98 -6.41 9.21
C LEU A 114 -28.36 -5.07 9.85
N GLU A 115 -27.52 -4.48 10.70
CA GLU A 115 -27.75 -3.13 11.23
C GLU A 115 -27.76 -2.07 10.12
N LEU A 116 -27.07 -2.32 9.00
CA LEU A 116 -27.04 -1.44 7.85
C LEU A 116 -28.21 -1.66 6.89
N LYS A 117 -29.10 -2.64 7.15
CA LYS A 117 -30.17 -3.03 6.24
C LYS A 117 -31.05 -1.85 5.83
N GLY A 118 -31.27 -1.72 4.52
CA GLY A 118 -32.05 -0.62 3.95
C GLY A 118 -31.22 0.61 3.58
N THR A 119 -29.94 0.67 3.93
CA THR A 119 -29.02 1.73 3.49
C THR A 119 -28.41 1.43 2.11
N THR A 120 -27.89 2.47 1.45
CA THR A 120 -27.08 2.30 0.23
C THR A 120 -25.80 1.52 0.49
N LEU A 121 -25.21 1.68 1.69
CA LEU A 121 -23.98 0.99 2.07
C LEU A 121 -24.18 -0.52 2.17
N TYR A 122 -25.30 -0.97 2.73
CA TYR A 122 -25.67 -2.39 2.78
C TYR A 122 -25.71 -3.01 1.39
N ARG A 123 -26.47 -2.39 0.46
CA ARG A 123 -26.57 -2.87 -0.93
C ARG A 123 -25.22 -2.90 -1.65
N ALA A 124 -24.40 -1.86 -1.47
CA ALA A 124 -23.06 -1.79 -2.07
C ALA A 124 -22.16 -2.91 -1.52
N THR A 125 -22.25 -3.19 -0.22
CA THR A 125 -21.48 -4.25 0.43
C THR A 125 -21.93 -5.63 -0.06
N GLU A 126 -23.24 -5.89 -0.16
CA GLU A 126 -23.77 -7.15 -0.71
C GLU A 126 -23.30 -7.39 -2.15
N LEU A 127 -23.35 -6.37 -3.01
CA LEU A 127 -22.84 -6.46 -4.39
C LEU A 127 -21.34 -6.75 -4.43
N GLN A 128 -20.57 -6.19 -3.50
CA GLN A 128 -19.13 -6.40 -3.44
C GLN A 128 -18.76 -7.79 -2.91
N VAL A 129 -19.55 -8.36 -1.98
CA VAL A 129 -19.34 -9.73 -1.48
C VAL A 129 -19.77 -10.78 -2.51
N SER A 130 -20.87 -10.54 -3.24
CA SER A 130 -21.39 -11.45 -4.27
C SER A 130 -20.68 -11.36 -5.62
N GLY A 131 -19.83 -10.35 -5.83
CA GLY A 131 -19.06 -10.14 -7.05
C GLY A 131 -17.74 -10.92 -7.14
N PHE A 132 -17.47 -11.81 -6.18
CA PHE A 132 -16.36 -12.77 -6.21
C PHE A 132 -16.90 -14.19 -6.37
#